data_AF-A0A2H9VNZ3-F1
#
_entry.id   AF-A0A2H9VNZ3-F1
#
_cell.length_a   1.000
_cell.length_b   1.000
_cell.length_c   1.000
_cell.angle_alpha   90.00
_cell.angle_beta   90.00
_cell.angle_gamma   90.00
#
_symmetry.space_group_name_H-M   'P 1'
#
loop_
_entity.id
_entity.type
_entity.pdbx_description
1 polymer ?
#
loop_
_entity_poly.entity_id
_entity_poly.type
_entity_poly.pdbx_seq_one_letter_code
_entity_poly.pdbx_strand_id
1 'polypeptide(L)'
;MEQQLETLLASLKKGETPFAKVLEFIDANYQHQPTAFKNGDAYNESTQNQGSARVFAFAKLNNLNAEDTLHLFAEHYKAVLDTPDGTDHQNIRQFMANGCAGITFEGEALKVK
;
A
#
# COMPACT_ATOMS: atom_id res chain seq x y z
N MET A 1 9.35 -10.71 12.10
CA MET A 1 8.56 -9.76 11.30
C MET A 1 9.00 -8.32 11.53
N GLU A 2 8.97 -7.79 12.76
CA GLU A 2 9.31 -6.37 13.06
C GLU A 2 10.66 -5.92 12.48
N GLN A 3 11.76 -6.63 12.79
CA GLN A 3 13.08 -6.31 12.23
C GLN A 3 13.16 -6.41 10.69
N GLN A 4 12.39 -7.32 10.08
CA GLN A 4 12.35 -7.46 8.62
C GLN A 4 11.56 -6.32 7.97
N LEU A 5 10.50 -5.84 8.64
CA LEU A 5 9.73 -4.67 8.22
C LEU A 5 10.57 -3.39 8.30
N GLU A 6 11.32 -3.19 9.38
CA GLU A 6 12.26 -2.06 9.49
C GLU A 6 13.30 -2.08 8.37
N THR A 7 13.86 -3.26 8.08
CA THR A 7 14.83 -3.46 6.99
C THR A 7 14.21 -3.14 5.63
N LEU A 8 12.98 -3.61 5.40
CA LEU A 8 12.23 -3.33 4.17
C LEU A 8 11.99 -1.82 3.99
N LEU A 9 11.47 -1.14 5.03
CA LEU A 9 11.21 0.30 4.98
C LEU A 9 12.49 1.11 4.76
N ALA A 10 13.59 0.74 5.41
CA ALA A 10 14.89 1.38 5.21
C ALA A 10 15.38 1.25 3.76
N SER A 11 15.20 0.08 3.13
CA SER A 11 15.57 -0.13 1.72
C SER A 11 14.63 0.61 0.75
N LEU A 12 13.34 0.68 1.06
CA LEU A 12 12.36 1.44 0.27
C LEU A 12 12.66 2.95 0.27
N LYS A 13 13.03 3.52 1.42
CA LYS A 13 13.42 4.94 1.54
C LYS A 13 14.68 5.27 0.72
N LYS A 14 15.52 4.28 0.42
CA LYS A 14 16.69 4.42 -0.46
C LYS A 14 16.35 4.18 -1.94
N GLY A 15 15.13 3.73 -2.25
CA GLY A 15 14.72 3.38 -3.61
C GLY A 15 15.36 2.08 -4.14
N GLU A 16 15.80 1.19 -3.25
CA GLU A 16 16.52 -0.04 -3.61
C GLU A 16 15.59 -1.25 -3.77
N THR A 17 14.38 -1.17 -3.21
CA THR A 17 13.39 -2.25 -3.24
C THR A 17 12.28 -1.94 -4.24
N PRO A 18 12.03 -2.79 -5.25
CA PRO A 18 10.92 -2.60 -6.19
C PRO A 18 9.58 -3.02 -5.58
N PHE A 19 8.48 -2.49 -6.10
CA PHE A 19 7.12 -2.74 -5.60
C PHE A 19 6.76 -4.24 -5.57
N ALA A 20 7.21 -5.00 -6.57
CA ALA A 20 7.01 -6.44 -6.61
C ALA A 20 7.58 -7.15 -5.37
N LYS A 21 8.72 -6.70 -4.83
CA LYS A 21 9.31 -7.26 -3.62
C LYS A 21 8.53 -6.91 -2.36
N VAL A 22 7.85 -5.77 -2.35
CA VAL A 22 6.90 -5.43 -1.26
C VAL A 22 5.72 -6.39 -1.28
N LEU A 23 5.15 -6.68 -2.44
CA LEU A 23 4.06 -7.67 -2.56
C LEU A 23 4.52 -9.07 -2.16
N GLU A 24 5.70 -9.51 -2.61
CA GLU A 24 6.28 -10.79 -2.16
C GLU A 24 6.44 -10.85 -0.64
N PHE A 25 6.92 -9.77 -0.02
CA PHE A 25 7.06 -9.69 1.44
C PHE A 25 5.72 -9.82 2.16
N ILE A 26 4.68 -9.13 1.67
CA ILE A 26 3.32 -9.23 2.22
C ILE A 26 2.79 -10.65 2.03
N ASP A 27 2.86 -11.19 0.82
CA ASP A 27 2.33 -12.51 0.47
C ASP A 27 3.07 -13.65 1.20
N ALA A 28 4.31 -13.45 1.63
CA ALA A 28 5.05 -14.40 2.47
C ALA A 28 4.52 -14.48 3.91
N ASN A 29 4.01 -13.38 4.47
CA ASN A 29 3.61 -13.27 5.88
C ASN A 29 2.08 -13.24 6.07
N TYR A 30 1.32 -12.96 5.01
CA TYR A 30 -0.12 -12.79 5.05
C TYR A 30 -0.80 -13.57 3.94
N GLN A 31 -2.01 -14.03 4.21
CA GLN A 31 -2.92 -14.58 3.21
C GLN A 31 -3.80 -13.44 2.69
N HIS A 32 -3.69 -13.14 1.40
CA HIS A 32 -4.57 -12.18 0.74
C HIS A 32 -5.93 -12.79 0.41
N GLN A 33 -6.97 -12.01 0.70
CA GLN A 33 -8.33 -12.22 0.24
C GLN A 33 -8.73 -11.00 -0.61
N PRO A 34 -9.10 -11.19 -1.88
CA PRO A 34 -9.57 -10.10 -2.72
C PRO A 34 -10.80 -9.42 -2.10
N THR A 35 -10.67 -8.12 -1.82
CA THR A 35 -11.66 -7.38 -1.02
C THR A 35 -11.81 -5.97 -1.58
N ALA A 36 -13.05 -5.51 -1.69
CA ALA A 36 -13.36 -4.16 -2.12
C ALA A 36 -12.95 -3.13 -1.05
N PHE A 37 -12.53 -1.95 -1.49
CA PHE A 37 -12.14 -0.88 -0.57
C PHE A 37 -12.37 0.51 -1.18
N LYS A 38 -12.65 1.45 -0.28
CA LYS A 38 -12.69 2.88 -0.57
C LYS A 38 -11.39 3.54 -0.10
N ASN A 39 -10.90 4.48 -0.89
CA ASN A 39 -9.72 5.30 -0.62
C ASN A 39 -10.01 6.75 -1.03
N GLY A 40 -10.36 7.59 -0.06
CA GLY A 40 -10.89 8.92 -0.35
C GLY A 40 -12.16 8.80 -1.20
N ASP A 41 -12.18 9.42 -2.37
CA ASP A 41 -13.33 9.34 -3.29
C ASP A 41 -13.27 8.13 -4.23
N ALA A 42 -12.14 7.42 -4.29
CA ALA A 42 -12.00 6.26 -5.15
C ALA A 42 -12.60 5.00 -4.51
N TYR A 43 -13.47 4.32 -5.25
CA TYR A 43 -13.96 2.99 -4.92
C TYR A 43 -13.26 1.96 -5.80
N ASN A 44 -12.80 0.86 -5.18
CA ASN A 44 -12.10 -0.22 -5.86
C ASN A 44 -12.85 -1.53 -5.57
N GLU A 45 -13.26 -2.23 -6.62
CA GLU A 45 -13.87 -3.55 -6.50
C GLU A 45 -12.84 -4.61 -6.05
N SER A 46 -13.33 -5.77 -5.57
CA SER A 46 -12.47 -6.89 -5.19
C SER A 46 -11.61 -7.44 -6.33
N THR A 47 -11.94 -7.11 -7.58
CA THR A 47 -11.19 -7.49 -8.79
C THR A 47 -10.18 -6.42 -9.23
N GLN A 48 -10.18 -5.24 -8.61
CA GLN A 48 -9.42 -4.07 -9.03
C GLN A 48 -8.38 -3.67 -7.98
N ASN A 49 -7.21 -3.21 -8.44
CA ASN A 49 -6.19 -2.56 -7.60
C ASN A 49 -5.82 -3.33 -6.32
N GLN A 50 -5.83 -4.67 -6.40
CA GLN A 50 -5.60 -5.53 -5.24
C GLN A 50 -4.16 -5.45 -4.71
N GLY A 51 -3.20 -4.94 -5.51
CA GLY A 51 -1.89 -4.54 -5.00
C GLY A 51 -1.98 -3.42 -3.96
N SER A 52 -2.78 -2.37 -4.24
CA SER A 52 -3.06 -1.30 -3.28
C SER A 52 -3.83 -1.81 -2.06
N ALA A 53 -4.82 -2.69 -2.27
CA ALA A 53 -5.57 -3.32 -1.17
C ALA A 53 -4.62 -4.03 -0.19
N ARG A 54 -3.65 -4.82 -0.71
CA ARG A 54 -2.63 -5.48 0.11
C ARG A 54 -1.77 -4.49 0.88
N VAL A 55 -1.25 -3.45 0.24
CA VAL A 55 -0.42 -2.43 0.90
C VAL A 55 -1.18 -1.74 2.03
N PHE A 56 -2.39 -1.25 1.78
CA PHE A 56 -3.16 -0.52 2.79
C PHE A 56 -3.59 -1.42 3.96
N ALA A 57 -3.98 -2.66 3.67
CA ALA A 57 -4.30 -3.62 4.71
C ALA A 57 -3.06 -3.97 5.55
N PHE A 58 -1.91 -4.17 4.90
CA PHE A 58 -0.65 -4.45 5.57
C PHE A 58 -0.22 -3.29 6.47
N ALA A 59 -0.29 -2.05 5.96
CA ALA A 59 -0.01 -0.86 6.73
C ALA A 59 -0.91 -0.73 7.97
N LYS A 60 -2.21 -0.98 7.81
CA LYS A 60 -3.18 -0.97 8.92
C LYS A 60 -2.84 -2.03 9.98
N LEU A 61 -2.53 -3.26 9.57
CA LEU A 61 -2.20 -4.36 10.48
C LEU A 61 -0.88 -4.14 11.25
N ASN A 62 0.07 -3.43 10.64
CA ASN A 62 1.38 -3.13 11.23
C ASN A 62 1.47 -1.71 11.82
N ASN A 63 0.33 -1.01 11.97
CA ASN A 63 0.25 0.34 12.53
C ASN A 63 1.21 1.35 11.87
N LEU A 64 1.41 1.25 10.55
CA LEU A 64 2.27 2.17 9.83
C LEU A 64 1.62 3.55 9.70
N ASN A 65 2.45 4.58 9.75
CA ASN A 65 2.02 5.94 9.44
C ASN A 65 1.82 6.12 7.92
N ALA A 66 1.26 7.27 7.52
CA ALA A 66 0.97 7.55 6.11
C ALA A 66 2.23 7.60 5.24
N GLU A 67 3.34 8.15 5.74
CA GLU A 67 4.58 8.26 4.99
C GLU A 67 5.21 6.89 4.71
N ASP A 68 5.32 6.03 5.73
CA ASP A 68 5.84 4.68 5.57
C ASP A 68 4.91 3.84 4.66
N THR A 69 3.59 4.06 4.74
CA THR A 69 2.62 3.42 3.85
C THR A 69 2.84 3.84 2.39
N LEU A 70 3.13 5.11 2.12
CA LEU A 70 3.44 5.59 0.76
C LEU A 70 4.73 4.97 0.24
N HIS A 71 5.75 4.82 1.08
CA HIS A 71 7.01 4.16 0.70
C HIS A 71 6.82 2.70 0.28
N LEU A 72 5.80 1.99 0.78
CA LEU A 72 5.49 0.63 0.33
C LEU A 72 5.08 0.55 -1.15
N PHE A 73 4.72 1.65 -1.79
CA PHE A 73 4.46 1.70 -3.23
C PHE A 73 5.74 1.86 -4.08
N ALA A 74 6.91 2.00 -3.44
CA ALA A 74 8.23 1.98 -4.09
C ALA A 74 8.32 2.92 -5.32
N GLU A 75 8.72 2.40 -6.48
CA GLU A 75 8.86 3.15 -7.72
C GLU A 75 7.55 3.84 -8.17
N HIS A 76 6.38 3.31 -7.81
CA HIS A 76 5.10 3.95 -8.14
C HIS A 76 4.85 5.22 -7.32
N TYR A 77 5.27 5.25 -6.05
CA TYR A 77 5.19 6.48 -5.25
C TYR A 77 6.15 7.53 -5.80
N LYS A 78 7.38 7.13 -6.16
CA LYS A 78 8.34 8.03 -6.81
C LYS A 78 7.77 8.63 -8.11
N ALA A 79 7.16 7.81 -8.97
CA ALA A 79 6.55 8.27 -10.22
C ALA A 79 5.45 9.33 -9.99
N VAL A 80 4.63 9.16 -8.95
CA VAL A 80 3.60 10.14 -8.55
C VAL A 80 4.23 11.46 -8.08
N LEU A 81 5.29 11.40 -7.28
CA LEU A 81 6.02 12.60 -6.84
C LEU A 81 6.66 13.36 -8.01
N ASP A 82 7.20 12.63 -8.99
CA ASP A 82 7.83 13.20 -10.18
C ASP A 82 6.78 13.78 -11.17
N THR A 83 5.49 13.44 -10.99
CA THR A 83 4.38 13.89 -11.85
C THR A 83 3.23 14.48 -11.01
N PRO A 84 3.40 15.67 -10.39
CA PRO A 84 2.39 16.24 -9.50
C PRO A 84 1.01 16.43 -10.15
N ASP A 85 0.98 16.79 -11.43
CA ASP A 85 -0.25 16.98 -12.22
C ASP A 85 -0.72 15.71 -12.97
N GLY A 86 -0.10 14.56 -12.70
CA GLY A 86 -0.43 13.28 -13.31
C GLY A 86 -1.76 12.70 -12.85
N THR A 87 -2.28 11.74 -13.63
CA THR A 87 -3.54 11.02 -13.35
C THR A 87 -3.35 9.50 -13.22
N ASP A 88 -2.11 9.04 -13.25
CA ASP A 88 -1.70 7.68 -12.94
C ASP A 88 -1.80 7.39 -11.43
N HIS A 89 -1.79 6.11 -11.08
CA HIS A 89 -1.73 5.63 -9.69
C HIS A 89 -2.73 6.31 -8.74
N GLN A 90 -4.00 6.39 -9.14
CA GLN A 90 -5.06 7.09 -8.40
C GLN A 90 -5.16 6.72 -6.91
N ASN A 91 -4.90 5.46 -6.54
CA ASN A 91 -4.88 5.07 -5.13
C ASN A 91 -3.76 5.73 -4.31
N ILE A 92 -2.58 5.93 -4.89
CA ILE A 92 -1.48 6.63 -4.21
C ILE A 92 -1.86 8.10 -4.01
N ARG A 93 -2.38 8.75 -5.06
CA ARG A 93 -2.80 10.15 -5.02
C ARG A 93 -3.94 10.40 -4.03
N GLN A 94 -4.96 9.55 -4.04
CA GLN A 94 -6.06 9.62 -3.07
C GLN A 94 -5.57 9.41 -1.63
N PHE A 95 -4.61 8.50 -1.42
CA PHE A 95 -4.05 8.28 -0.10
C PHE A 95 -3.18 9.45 0.38
N MET A 96 -2.42 10.11 -0.52
CA MET A 96 -1.69 11.33 -0.16
C MET A 96 -2.64 12.45 0.32
N ALA A 97 -3.83 12.56 -0.27
CA ALA A 97 -4.81 13.59 0.09
C ALA A 97 -5.60 13.27 1.37
N ASN A 98 -5.91 11.99 1.62
CA ASN A 98 -6.86 11.58 2.66
C ASN A 98 -6.22 10.79 3.83
N GLY A 99 -5.01 10.28 3.62
CA GLY A 99 -4.29 9.43 4.56
C GLY A 99 -5.05 8.15 4.96
N CYS A 100 -4.63 7.56 6.08
CA CYS A 100 -5.22 6.32 6.60
C CYS A 100 -6.72 6.45 6.90
N ALA A 101 -7.21 7.64 7.26
CA ALA A 101 -8.62 7.88 7.53
C ALA A 101 -9.50 7.75 6.27
N GLY A 102 -8.93 7.92 5.08
CA GLY A 102 -9.62 7.72 3.81
C GLY A 102 -9.80 6.26 3.41
N ILE A 103 -9.15 5.30 4.10
CA ILE A 103 -9.19 3.88 3.76
C ILE A 103 -10.30 3.18 4.53
N THR A 104 -11.24 2.57 3.81
CA THR A 104 -12.26 1.68 4.38
C THR A 104 -12.38 0.42 3.55
N PHE A 105 -12.21 -0.75 4.17
CA PHE A 105 -12.40 -2.05 3.52
C PHE A 105 -13.81 -2.58 3.81
N GLU A 106 -14.41 -3.24 2.82
CA GLU A 106 -15.70 -3.95 2.99
C GLU A 106 -15.56 -5.33 3.64
N GLY A 107 -14.33 -5.73 3.98
CA GLY A 107 -14.02 -7.00 4.62
C GLY A 107 -12.56 -7.08 5.05
N GLU A 108 -12.11 -8.29 5.38
CA GLU A 108 -10.71 -8.56 5.68
C GLU A 108 -9.94 -8.77 4.36
N ALA A 109 -8.95 -7.92 4.07
CA ALA A 109 -8.15 -8.00 2.85
C ALA A 109 -6.85 -8.80 3.04
N LEU A 110 -6.37 -8.89 4.28
CA LEU A 110 -5.21 -9.68 4.68
C LEU A 110 -5.46 -10.33 6.03
N LYS A 111 -5.04 -11.58 6.13
CA LYS A 111 -5.00 -12.35 7.37
C LYS A 111 -3.57 -12.81 7.64
N VAL A 112 -3.08 -12.67 8.88
CA VAL A 112 -1.75 -13.16 9.28
C VAL A 112 -1.68 -14.67 9.08
N LYS A 113 -0.54 -15.16 8.56
CA LYS A 113 -0.26 -16.60 8.42
C LYS A 113 0.27 -17.22 9.70
#